data_AF-A0A1G1HF20-F1
#
_entry.id   AF-A0A1G1HF20-F1
#
_cell.length_a   1.000
_cell.length_b   1.000
_cell.length_c   1.000
_cell.angle_alpha   90.00
_cell.angle_beta   90.00
_cell.angle_gamma   90.00
#
_symmetry.space_group_name_H-M   'P 1'
#
loop_
_entity.id
_entity.type
_entity.pdbx_description
1 polymer ?
#
loop_
_entity_poly.entity_id
_entity_poly.type
_entity_poly.pdbx_seq_one_letter_code
_entity_poly.pdbx_strand_id
1 'polypeptide(L)' 'MEKKLEGRSLDELRAELKRLKENLCDLEDMHSFTFGRTSVHIGAEKAQNMQREFDEECREHNEKIAAIEKVLKAKGKG' A
#
# COMPACT_ATOMS: atom_id res chain seq x y z
N MET A 1 -2.00 -9.32 12.62
CA MET A 1 -0.81 -8.84 11.89
C MET A 1 0.25 -8.28 12.82
N GLU A 2 -0.14 -7.54 13.87
CA GLU A 2 0.76 -6.86 14.83
C GLU A 2 1.80 -7.77 15.51
N LYS A 3 1.42 -8.99 15.94
CA LYS A 3 2.36 -9.94 16.60
C LYS A 3 3.59 -10.31 15.75
N LYS A 4 3.54 -10.21 14.41
CA LYS A 4 4.70 -10.47 13.55
C LYS A 4 5.64 -9.27 13.42
N LEU A 5 5.16 -8.06 13.69
CA LEU A 5 5.94 -6.83 13.54
C LEU A 5 6.79 -6.53 14.79
N GLU A 6 6.31 -6.91 15.98
CA GLU A 6 7.01 -6.66 17.24
C GLU A 6 8.34 -7.43 17.36
N GLY A 7 8.42 -8.61 16.74
CA GLY A 7 9.64 -9.44 16.71
C GLY A 7 10.68 -9.03 15.68
N ARG A 8 10.36 -8.12 14.75
CA ARG A 8 11.33 -7.64 13.74
C ARG A 8 12.25 -6.56 14.30
N SER A 9 13.47 -6.50 13.77
CA SER A 9 14.44 -5.45 14.08
C SER A 9 13.99 -4.08 13.52
N LEU A 10 14.58 -3.00 14.01
CA LEU A 10 14.30 -1.65 13.47
C LEU A 10 14.67 -1.54 11.99
N ASP A 11 15.79 -2.15 11.58
CA ASP A 11 16.24 -2.13 10.18
C ASP A 11 15.31 -2.94 9.27
N GLU A 12 14.83 -4.09 9.72
CA GLU A 12 13.84 -4.89 8.98
C GLU A 12 12.51 -4.13 8.82
N LEU A 13 12.06 -3.45 9.88
CA LEU A 13 10.84 -2.65 9.84
C LEU A 13 10.99 -1.44 8.90
N ARG A 14 12.16 -0.77 8.90
CA ARG A 14 12.45 0.34 7.97
C ARG A 14 12.54 -0.12 6.52
N ALA A 15 13.18 -1.27 6.28
CA ALA A 15 13.29 -1.84 4.94
C ALA A 15 11.91 -2.24 4.40
N GLU A 16 11.07 -2.88 5.22
CA GLU A 16 9.70 -3.23 4.84
C GLU A 16 8.83 -1.98 4.62
N LEU A 17 8.97 -0.95 5.48
CA LEU A 17 8.26 0.32 5.31
C LEU A 17 8.62 0.97 3.96
N LYS A 18 9.91 1.00 3.62
CA LYS A 18 10.39 1.54 2.34
C LYS A 18 9.78 0.75 1.17
N ARG A 19 9.86 -0.58 1.23
CA ARG A 19 9.31 -1.47 0.20
C ARG A 19 7.81 -1.26 0.01
N LEU A 20 7.03 -1.15 1.08
CA LEU A 20 5.59 -0.92 0.99
C LEU A 20 5.25 0.44 0.36
N LYS A 21 6.05 1.48 0.64
CA LYS A 21 5.88 2.81 0.03
C LYS A 21 6.26 2.81 -1.45
N GLU A 22 7.33 2.13 -1.83
CA GLU A 22 7.73 1.95 -3.24
C GLU A 22 6.65 1.17 -4.01
N ASN A 23 6.18 0.05 -3.45
CA ASN A 23 5.09 -0.73 -4.05
C ASN A 23 3.80 0.08 -4.23
N LEU A 24 3.44 0.90 -3.23
CA LEU A 24 2.24 1.75 -3.32
C LEU A 24 2.38 2.77 -4.45
N CYS A 25 3.54 3.41 -4.57
CA CYS A 25 3.83 4.34 -5.66
C CYS A 25 3.72 3.66 -7.04
N ASP A 26 4.34 2.48 -7.19
CA ASP A 26 4.30 1.72 -8.44
C ASP A 26 2.86 1.32 -8.81
N LEU A 27 2.05 0.97 -7.81
CA LEU A 27 0.64 0.62 -7.98
C LEU A 27 -0.21 1.82 -8.39
N GLU A 28 -0.01 2.98 -7.76
CA GLU A 28 -0.67 4.24 -8.11
C GLU A 28 -0.33 4.66 -9.56
N ASP A 29 0.94 4.57 -9.95
CA ASP A 29 1.40 4.88 -11.30
C ASP A 29 0.82 3.92 -12.34
N MET A 30 0.84 2.61 -12.05
CA MET A 30 0.33 1.59 -12.95
C MET A 30 -1.19 1.71 -13.13
N HIS A 31 -1.93 1.99 -12.05
CA HIS A 31 -3.37 2.22 -12.13
C HIS A 31 -3.68 3.50 -12.90
N SER A 32 -3.01 4.62 -12.61
CA SER A 32 -3.19 5.89 -13.34
C SER A 32 -2.99 5.71 -14.85
N PHE A 33 -1.91 5.02 -15.24
CA PHE A 33 -1.63 4.72 -16.64
C PHE A 33 -2.68 3.80 -17.26
N THR A 34 -3.00 2.68 -16.62
CA THR A 34 -3.90 1.66 -17.16
C THR A 34 -5.34 2.17 -17.22
N PHE A 35 -5.82 2.77 -16.13
CA PHE A 35 -7.16 3.34 -16.04
C PHE A 35 -7.31 4.49 -17.05
N GLY A 36 -6.36 5.42 -17.13
CA GLY A 36 -6.41 6.52 -18.09
C GLY A 36 -6.48 6.05 -19.54
N ARG A 37 -5.78 4.96 -19.90
CA ARG A 37 -5.76 4.43 -21.27
C ARG A 37 -6.95 3.54 -21.62
N THR A 38 -7.54 2.86 -20.64
CA THR A 38 -8.52 1.80 -20.90
C THR A 38 -9.94 2.16 -20.45
N SER A 39 -10.10 3.05 -19.46
CA SER A 39 -11.41 3.42 -18.88
C SER A 39 -12.42 3.91 -19.92
N VAL A 40 -11.97 4.66 -20.93
CA VAL A 40 -12.81 5.17 -22.02
C VAL A 40 -13.28 4.10 -23.01
N HIS A 41 -12.62 2.93 -23.01
CA HIS A 41 -12.90 1.80 -23.90
C HIS A 41 -13.54 0.61 -23.18
N ILE A 42 -13.59 0.63 -21.86
CA ILE A 42 -14.26 -0.38 -21.04
C ILE A 42 -15.59 0.17 -20.53
N GLY A 43 -16.60 -0.69 -20.40
CA GLY A 43 -17.91 -0.29 -19.87
C GLY A 43 -17.82 0.27 -18.46
N ALA A 44 -18.77 1.13 -18.09
CA ALA A 44 -18.77 1.85 -16.80
C ALA A 44 -18.65 0.92 -15.58
N GLU A 45 -19.35 -0.21 -15.59
CA GLU A 45 -19.26 -1.20 -14.51
C GLU A 45 -17.84 -1.77 -14.36
N LYS A 46 -17.14 -2.03 -15.47
CA LYS A 46 -15.78 -2.57 -15.46
C LYS A 46 -14.78 -1.52 -14.98
N ALA A 47 -14.95 -0.26 -15.36
CA ALA A 47 -14.15 0.84 -14.83
C ALA A 47 -14.35 1.01 -13.32
N GLN A 48 -15.60 0.96 -12.84
CA GLN A 48 -15.91 1.06 -11.42
C GLN A 48 -15.33 -0.11 -10.60
N ASN A 49 -15.39 -1.34 -11.13
CA ASN A 49 -14.77 -2.49 -10.48
C ASN A 49 -13.25 -2.33 -10.38
N MET A 50 -12.58 -1.92 -11.47
CA MET A 50 -11.14 -1.67 -11.48
C MET A 50 -10.73 -0.60 -10.46
N GLN A 51 -11.48 0.50 -10.37
CA GLN A 51 -11.24 1.54 -9.36
C GLN A 51 -11.41 0.99 -7.94
N ARG A 52 -12.45 0.19 -7.69
CA ARG A 52 -12.69 -0.39 -6.36
C ARG A 52 -11.59 -1.35 -5.94
N GLU A 53 -11.11 -2.20 -6.85
CA GLU A 53 -9.99 -3.11 -6.61
C GLU A 53 -8.71 -2.33 -6.26
N PHE A 54 -8.43 -1.27 -7.02
CA PHE A 54 -7.32 -0.36 -6.73
C PHE A 54 -7.44 0.32 -5.37
N ASP A 55 -8.61 0.86 -5.02
CA ASP A 55 -8.85 1.52 -3.75
C ASP A 55 -8.66 0.56 -2.56
N GLU A 56 -9.11 -0.68 -2.70
CA GLU A 56 -8.93 -1.74 -1.69
C GLU A 56 -7.46 -2.09 -1.50
N GLU A 57 -6.71 -2.28 -2.59
CA GLU A 57 -5.28 -2.60 -2.53
C GLU A 57 -4.44 -1.45 -1.94
N CYS A 58 -4.74 -0.20 -2.33
CA CYS A 58 -4.18 1.01 -1.73
C CYS A 58 -4.45 1.07 -0.23
N ARG A 59 -5.68 0.78 0.19
CA ARG A 59 -6.06 0.79 1.60
C ARG A 59 -5.27 -0.25 2.39
N GLU A 60 -5.12 -1.47 1.89
CA GLU A 60 -4.32 -2.50 2.56
C GLU A 60 -2.86 -2.08 2.74
N HIS A 61 -2.25 -1.49 1.71
CA HIS A 61 -0.87 -0.99 1.79
C HIS A 61 -0.75 0.12 2.84
N ASN A 62 -1.68 1.07 2.84
CA ASN A 62 -1.72 2.15 3.83
C ASN A 62 -1.92 1.65 5.26
N GLU A 63 -2.79 0.66 5.48
CA GLU A 63 -2.97 0.03 6.79
C GLU A 63 -1.68 -0.66 7.28
N LYS A 64 -0.98 -1.37 6.39
CA LYS A 64 0.32 -2.02 6.70
C LYS A 64 1.41 -0.99 7.00
N ILE A 65 1.50 0.08 6.21
CA ILE A 65 2.42 1.21 6.41
C ILE A 65 2.17 1.85 7.78
N ALA A 66 0.92 2.22 8.09
CA ALA A 66 0.56 2.85 9.35
C ALA A 66 0.89 1.97 10.57
N ALA A 67 0.66 0.66 10.45
CA ALA A 67 1.02 -0.29 11.51
C ALA A 67 2.55 -0.33 11.76
N ILE A 68 3.36 -0.37 10.70
CA ILE A 68 4.83 -0.38 10.83
C ILE A 68 5.33 0.96 11.38
N GLU A 69 4.79 2.09 10.93
CA GLU A 69 5.16 3.41 11.44
C GLU A 69 4.83 3.56 12.93
N LYS A 70 3.69 3.02 13.37
CA LYS A 70 3.32 2.98 14.80
C LYS A 70 4.32 2.16 15.62
N VAL A 71 4.73 0.98 15.14
CA VAL A 71 5.74 0.14 15.82
C VAL A 71 7.10 0.82 15.85
N LEU A 72 7.55 1.40 14.74
CA LEU A 72 8.82 2.15 14.67
C LEU A 72 8.83 3.33 15.64
N LYS A 73 7.72 4.08 15.74
CA LYS A 73 7.57 5.19 16.68
C LYS A 73 7.58 4.72 18.13
N ALA A 74 6.99 3.56 18.44
CA ALA A 74 7.01 2.98 19.77
C ALA A 74 8.43 2.51 20.15
N LYS A 75 9.14 1.84 19.24
CA LYS A 75 10.51 1.35 19.47
C LYS A 75 11.57 2.46 19.51
N GLY A 76 11.40 3.54 18.73
CA GLY A 76 12.35 4.66 18.71
C GLY A 76 12.19 5.67 19.85
N LYS A 77 11.18 5.52 20.71
CA LYS A 77 10.98 6.31 21.93
C LYS A 77 11.48 5.59 23.20
N GLY A 78 11.94 4.35 23.08
CA GLY A 78 12.50 3.54 24.16
C GLY A 78 14.02 3.59 24.19
#